data_AF-A0AAW6FA14-F1
#
_entry.id   AF-A0AAW6FA14-F1
#
_cell.length_a   1.000
_cell.length_b   1.000
_cell.length_c   1.000
_cell.angle_alpha   90.00
_cell.angle_beta   90.00
_cell.angle_gamma   90.00
#
_symmetry.space_group_name_H-M   'P 1'
#
loop_
_entity.id
_entity.type
_entity.pdbx_description
1 polymer ?
#
loop_
_entity_poly.entity_id
_entity_poly.type
_entity_poly.pdbx_seq_one_letter_code
_entity_poly.pdbx_strand_id
1 'polypeptide(L)'
;MNICVAGKNNIAVEICQYLTQYYPMYPIKIIPNRNDKGIDGFQRSFLKYAQENGIEITTLEKVYIDSDLLFLSLEFDRIINPSLFVSRRLFNIHFSMLPAYKGMYTSAFPILNGEKQTGVTLHYIDSGIDTGDIIAQSVIEINPTDTAKDLYLKYIEQGTLLVKNHLQYLIENSVKAYRQPKEESTYYSKSSIDYSNLCLNFHSTAYQLSLQVRAFHFRDYQLPKMLGIPIIKAVILDTKSEAKPGTVLFENRDKITVATIDYDIDLYKDCMGLVLDCCEQNRLDELKEIPFITYYVCEKELVHGWTPLMVAAYNNSIDVFCYLMENGAQINVQNNNGTTVFMYAKDAALRNKDYSIIDLCLHFKADPYIRDYSSKDLFDYLQDQSVDLADYIKKNIS
;
A
#
# COMPACT_ATOMS: atom_id res chain seq x y z
N MET A 1 18.34 -7.21 -26.82
CA MET A 1 17.00 -7.01 -26.26
C MET A 1 17.07 -5.92 -25.22
N ASN A 2 16.21 -4.91 -25.34
CA ASN A 2 16.01 -3.84 -24.37
C ASN A 2 14.76 -4.11 -23.54
N ILE A 3 14.78 -3.74 -22.27
CA ILE A 3 13.61 -3.84 -21.39
C ILE A 3 13.15 -2.43 -21.04
N CYS A 4 11.88 -2.13 -21.32
CA CYS A 4 11.24 -0.91 -20.89
C CYS A 4 10.20 -1.19 -19.81
N VAL A 5 10.39 -0.60 -18.63
CA VAL A 5 9.41 -0.62 -17.55
C VAL A 5 8.68 0.71 -17.51
N ALA A 6 7.37 0.71 -17.74
CA ALA A 6 6.54 1.90 -17.74
C ALA A 6 5.57 1.83 -16.57
N GLY A 7 5.58 2.83 -15.67
CA GLY A 7 4.79 2.71 -14.45
C GLY A 7 5.12 3.67 -13.32
N LYS A 8 4.76 3.24 -12.11
CA LYS A 8 4.99 3.97 -10.85
C LYS A 8 5.05 3.02 -9.65
N ASN A 9 5.28 3.58 -8.48
CA ASN A 9 5.11 2.95 -7.17
C ASN A 9 6.07 1.78 -6.92
N ASN A 10 5.91 1.10 -5.78
CA ASN A 10 6.85 0.07 -5.33
C ASN A 10 6.97 -1.07 -6.34
N ILE A 11 5.87 -1.49 -6.99
CA ILE A 11 5.92 -2.53 -8.02
C ILE A 11 6.89 -2.19 -9.17
N ALA A 12 6.86 -0.96 -9.70
CA ALA A 12 7.79 -0.57 -10.77
C ALA A 12 9.23 -0.50 -10.28
N VAL A 13 9.45 0.06 -9.08
CA VAL A 13 10.77 0.18 -8.48
C VAL A 13 11.38 -1.19 -8.19
N GLU A 14 10.63 -2.10 -7.55
CA GLU A 14 11.11 -3.42 -7.17
C GLU A 14 11.36 -4.33 -8.37
N ILE A 15 10.52 -4.25 -9.40
CA ILE A 15 10.78 -4.98 -10.66
C ILE A 15 12.03 -4.45 -11.34
N CYS A 16 12.23 -3.13 -11.35
CA CYS A 16 13.44 -2.55 -11.91
C CYS A 16 14.69 -2.94 -11.11
N GLN A 17 14.63 -2.93 -9.78
CA GLN A 17 15.70 -3.42 -8.92
C GLN A 17 16.04 -4.89 -9.21
N TYR A 18 15.01 -5.74 -9.32
CA TYR A 18 15.17 -7.16 -9.63
C TYR A 18 15.80 -7.39 -11.00
N LEU A 19 15.39 -6.62 -12.02
CA LEU A 19 15.99 -6.65 -13.35
C LEU A 19 17.46 -6.26 -13.32
N THR A 20 17.81 -5.17 -12.65
CA THR A 20 19.21 -4.71 -12.53
C THR A 20 20.09 -5.74 -11.82
N GLN A 21 19.55 -6.41 -10.80
CA GLN A 21 20.30 -7.39 -10.01
C GLN A 21 20.49 -8.73 -10.74
N TYR A 22 19.44 -9.27 -11.34
CA TYR A 22 19.43 -10.65 -11.87
C TYR A 22 19.57 -10.72 -13.39
N TYR A 23 19.30 -9.62 -14.09
CA TYR A 23 19.37 -9.53 -15.55
C TYR A 23 20.21 -8.33 -16.04
N PRO A 24 21.44 -8.14 -15.51
CA PRO A 24 22.26 -6.94 -15.78
C PRO A 24 22.73 -6.82 -17.25
N MET A 25 22.59 -7.89 -18.04
CA MET A 25 22.97 -7.91 -19.46
C MET A 25 21.98 -7.18 -20.37
N TYR A 26 20.74 -6.94 -19.92
CA TYR A 26 19.73 -6.24 -20.72
C TYR A 26 19.69 -4.76 -20.34
N PRO A 27 19.86 -3.82 -21.30
CA PRO A 27 19.67 -2.41 -21.03
C PRO A 27 18.22 -2.14 -20.56
N ILE A 28 18.10 -1.46 -19.41
CA ILE A 28 16.81 -1.11 -18.81
C ILE A 28 16.54 0.37 -19.05
N LYS A 29 15.35 0.66 -19.57
CA LYS A 29 14.81 2.00 -19.73
C LYS A 29 13.52 2.11 -18.94
N ILE A 30 13.20 3.30 -18.44
CA ILE A 30 11.95 3.51 -17.70
C ILE A 30 11.10 4.63 -18.29
N ILE A 31 9.79 4.52 -18.11
CA ILE A 31 8.83 5.59 -18.39
C ILE A 31 7.98 5.82 -17.13
N PRO A 32 8.33 6.81 -16.30
CA PRO A 32 7.53 7.12 -15.13
C PRO A 32 6.18 7.74 -15.52
N ASN A 33 5.18 7.58 -14.66
CA ASN A 33 3.88 8.24 -14.81
C ASN A 33 4.02 9.76 -14.76
N ARG A 34 3.07 10.48 -15.38
CA ARG A 34 3.12 11.95 -15.48
C ARG A 34 3.01 12.66 -14.14
N ASN A 35 2.35 12.02 -13.18
CA ASN A 35 2.14 12.56 -11.84
C ASN A 35 3.26 12.19 -10.85
N ASP A 36 4.26 11.43 -11.27
CA ASP A 36 5.43 11.14 -10.44
C ASP A 36 6.34 12.37 -10.40
N LYS A 37 6.44 12.98 -9.22
CA LYS A 37 7.17 14.23 -8.99
C LYS A 37 8.60 14.03 -8.51
N GLY A 38 9.10 12.79 -8.44
CA GLY A 38 10.44 12.52 -7.90
C GLY A 38 10.49 12.57 -6.37
N ILE A 39 9.36 12.39 -5.69
CA ILE A 39 9.26 12.46 -4.23
C ILE A 39 8.57 11.18 -3.73
N ASP A 40 9.21 10.49 -2.79
CA ASP A 40 8.63 9.31 -2.15
C ASP A 40 7.46 9.72 -1.23
N GLY A 41 6.39 8.94 -1.27
CA GLY A 41 5.29 8.99 -0.30
C GLY A 41 5.09 7.62 0.33
N PHE A 42 3.84 7.23 0.56
CA PHE A 42 3.51 5.86 0.99
C PHE A 42 3.90 4.78 -0.04
N GLN A 43 4.20 5.20 -1.27
CA GLN A 43 4.86 4.43 -2.31
C GLN A 43 6.09 5.21 -2.81
N ARG A 44 7.11 4.48 -3.24
CA ARG A 44 8.34 5.04 -3.79
C ARG A 44 8.09 5.69 -5.15
N SER A 45 8.79 6.78 -5.41
CA SER A 45 8.84 7.43 -6.71
C SER A 45 9.74 6.63 -7.65
N PHE A 46 9.19 6.24 -8.80
CA PHE A 46 9.94 5.50 -9.80
C PHE A 46 10.90 6.43 -10.56
N LEU A 47 10.49 7.69 -10.75
CA LEU A 47 11.34 8.76 -11.28
C LEU A 47 12.57 8.99 -10.38
N LYS A 48 12.37 9.18 -9.08
CA LYS A 48 13.46 9.39 -8.10
C LYS A 48 14.43 8.22 -8.13
N TYR A 49 13.89 7.00 -8.03
CA TYR A 49 14.70 5.78 -8.06
C TYR A 49 15.60 5.72 -9.31
N ALA A 50 15.05 5.99 -10.50
CA ALA A 50 15.82 5.96 -11.73
C ALA A 50 16.92 7.03 -11.78
N GLN A 51 16.65 8.23 -11.28
CA GLN A 51 17.65 9.32 -11.22
C GLN A 51 18.80 8.96 -10.28
N GLU A 52 18.50 8.45 -9.09
CA GLU A 52 19.51 8.07 -8.09
C GLU A 52 20.37 6.88 -8.54
N ASN A 53 19.84 6.01 -9.39
CA ASN A 53 20.53 4.81 -9.87
C ASN A 53 21.05 4.93 -11.31
N GLY A 54 20.96 6.12 -11.92
CA GLY A 54 21.45 6.36 -13.29
C GLY A 54 20.75 5.54 -14.37
N ILE A 55 19.48 5.16 -14.18
CA ILE A 55 18.70 4.38 -15.13
C ILE A 55 18.13 5.29 -16.21
N GLU A 56 18.20 4.87 -17.48
CA GLU A 56 17.75 5.69 -18.61
C GLU A 56 16.23 5.97 -18.53
N ILE A 57 15.86 7.26 -18.49
CA ILE A 57 14.48 7.71 -18.61
C ILE A 57 14.18 7.98 -20.09
N THR A 58 13.11 7.36 -20.59
CA THR A 58 12.73 7.44 -22.02
C THR A 58 11.29 7.88 -22.23
N THR A 59 10.82 7.87 -23.48
CA THR A 59 9.45 8.22 -23.85
C THR A 59 8.81 7.11 -24.68
N LEU A 60 7.47 7.14 -24.79
CA LEU A 60 6.74 6.16 -25.57
C LEU A 60 7.17 6.18 -27.05
N GLU A 61 7.37 7.39 -27.60
CA GLU A 61 7.77 7.59 -28.99
C GLU A 61 9.12 6.94 -29.32
N LYS A 62 10.06 6.94 -28.35
CA LYS A 62 11.37 6.30 -28.52
C LYS A 62 11.28 4.78 -28.49
N VAL A 63 10.39 4.21 -27.69
CA VAL A 63 10.26 2.74 -27.57
C VAL A 63 9.36 2.13 -28.64
N TYR A 64 8.47 2.91 -29.26
CA TYR A 64 7.63 2.46 -30.39
C TYR A 64 8.44 1.84 -31.52
N ILE A 65 9.59 2.43 -31.87
CA ILE A 65 10.42 2.00 -32.99
C ILE A 65 11.47 0.93 -32.61
N ASP A 66 11.53 0.52 -31.35
CA ASP A 66 12.50 -0.47 -30.87
C ASP A 66 12.01 -1.89 -31.19
N SER A 67 12.66 -2.53 -32.17
CA SER A 67 12.28 -3.86 -32.67
C SER A 67 12.68 -5.00 -31.72
N ASP A 68 13.61 -4.77 -30.80
CA ASP A 68 14.12 -5.76 -29.86
C ASP A 68 13.74 -5.38 -28.42
N LEU A 69 12.50 -4.91 -28.25
CA LEU A 69 11.93 -4.43 -27.00
C LEU A 69 11.08 -5.48 -26.29
N LEU A 70 11.24 -5.60 -24.98
CA LEU A 70 10.21 -6.07 -24.05
C LEU A 70 9.64 -4.86 -23.32
N PHE A 71 8.34 -4.63 -23.44
CA PHE A 71 7.63 -3.55 -22.75
C PHE A 71 6.77 -4.12 -21.63
N LEU A 72 6.93 -3.58 -20.42
CA LEU A 72 6.20 -4.01 -19.23
C LEU A 72 5.54 -2.80 -18.57
N SER A 73 4.21 -2.77 -18.60
CA SER A 73 3.37 -1.79 -17.92
C SER A 73 3.05 -2.24 -16.50
N LEU A 74 3.36 -1.39 -15.52
CA LEU A 74 3.15 -1.61 -14.09
C LEU A 74 2.47 -0.37 -13.49
N GLU A 75 1.13 -0.38 -13.40
CA GLU A 75 0.33 0.76 -12.94
C GLU A 75 0.51 2.03 -13.81
N PHE A 76 0.68 1.85 -15.13
CA PHE A 76 0.98 2.95 -16.06
C PHE A 76 -0.23 3.84 -16.36
N ASP A 77 -0.01 5.16 -16.48
CA ASP A 77 -1.10 6.16 -16.57
C ASP A 77 -1.54 6.53 -17.99
N ARG A 78 -0.98 5.88 -19.01
CA ARG A 78 -1.28 6.21 -20.42
C ARG A 78 -1.84 5.00 -21.13
N ILE A 79 -2.86 5.24 -21.95
CA ILE A 79 -3.37 4.24 -22.89
C ILE A 79 -2.26 3.92 -23.89
N ILE A 80 -1.92 2.65 -23.98
CA ILE A 80 -0.96 2.12 -24.92
C ILE A 80 -1.71 1.77 -26.20
N ASN A 81 -1.21 2.26 -27.35
CA ASN A 81 -1.67 1.81 -28.66
C ASN A 81 -0.66 0.80 -29.23
N PRO A 82 -0.94 -0.52 -29.21
CA PRO A 82 -0.01 -1.54 -29.70
C PRO A 82 0.35 -1.39 -31.17
N SER A 83 -0.47 -0.72 -31.99
CA SER A 83 -0.18 -0.54 -33.42
C SER A 83 1.00 0.40 -33.67
N LEU A 84 1.40 1.19 -32.67
CA LEU A 84 2.57 2.06 -32.76
C LEU A 84 3.88 1.32 -32.47
N PHE A 85 3.82 0.16 -31.81
CA PHE A 85 5.00 -0.62 -31.47
C PHE A 85 5.41 -1.54 -32.62
N VAL A 86 6.71 -1.56 -32.92
CA VAL A 86 7.32 -2.57 -33.79
C VAL A 86 7.36 -3.92 -33.07
N SER A 87 7.76 -3.93 -31.79
CA SER A 87 7.71 -5.13 -30.95
C SER A 87 6.27 -5.53 -30.59
N ARG A 88 6.05 -6.84 -30.43
CA ARG A 88 4.78 -7.42 -29.97
C ARG A 88 4.85 -7.94 -28.52
N ARG A 89 5.98 -7.72 -27.84
CA ARG A 89 6.23 -8.17 -26.47
C ARG A 89 5.79 -7.09 -25.49
N LEU A 90 4.48 -6.87 -25.45
CA LEU A 90 3.83 -5.82 -24.67
C LEU A 90 3.00 -6.46 -23.57
N PHE A 91 3.40 -6.25 -22.32
CA PHE A 91 2.83 -6.91 -21.15
C PHE A 91 2.33 -5.90 -20.14
N ASN A 92 1.29 -6.25 -19.40
CA ASN A 92 0.74 -5.44 -18.32
C ASN A 92 0.42 -6.32 -17.11
N ILE A 93 0.65 -5.77 -15.91
CA ILE A 93 0.02 -6.27 -14.69
C ILE A 93 -1.23 -5.44 -14.41
N HIS A 94 -2.37 -6.08 -14.26
CA HIS A 94 -3.61 -5.44 -13.86
C HIS A 94 -4.07 -5.95 -12.49
N PHE A 95 -4.59 -5.07 -11.66
CA PHE A 95 -4.99 -5.36 -10.29
C PHE A 95 -6.44 -5.85 -10.19
N SER A 96 -6.72 -6.97 -10.84
CA SER A 96 -7.96 -7.74 -10.66
C SER A 96 -7.78 -9.20 -11.14
N MET A 97 -8.76 -10.05 -10.83
CA MET A 97 -8.95 -11.32 -11.54
C MET A 97 -9.70 -11.07 -12.85
N LEU A 98 -8.96 -10.76 -13.92
CA LEU A 98 -9.55 -10.64 -15.25
C LEU A 98 -10.29 -11.93 -15.64
N PRO A 99 -11.47 -11.83 -16.27
CA PRO A 99 -11.99 -10.65 -16.95
C PRO A 99 -12.77 -9.64 -16.08
N ALA A 100 -12.96 -9.89 -14.78
CA ALA A 100 -13.67 -8.98 -13.90
C ALA A 100 -12.84 -7.73 -13.57
N TYR A 101 -13.52 -6.61 -13.27
CA TYR A 101 -12.92 -5.36 -12.79
C TYR A 101 -11.83 -4.75 -13.69
N LYS A 102 -12.06 -4.72 -15.01
CA LYS A 102 -11.25 -3.92 -15.94
C LYS A 102 -11.31 -2.43 -15.58
N GLY A 103 -10.24 -1.69 -15.87
CA GLY A 103 -10.19 -0.25 -15.70
C GLY A 103 -9.83 0.18 -14.28
N MET A 104 -10.65 1.04 -13.68
CA MET A 104 -10.24 1.90 -12.56
C MET A 104 -10.76 1.43 -11.19
N TYR A 105 -10.05 1.86 -10.13
CA TYR A 105 -10.47 1.75 -8.73
C TYR A 105 -10.72 0.31 -8.26
N THR A 106 -9.90 -0.62 -8.71
CA THR A 106 -9.99 -2.05 -8.37
C THR A 106 -9.70 -2.36 -6.89
N SER A 107 -9.19 -1.39 -6.13
CA SER A 107 -9.09 -1.48 -4.66
C SER A 107 -10.41 -1.12 -3.95
N ALA A 108 -11.33 -0.43 -4.61
CA ALA A 108 -12.61 -0.02 -4.04
C ALA A 108 -13.76 -0.91 -4.51
N PHE A 109 -13.89 -1.15 -5.83
CA PHE A 109 -15.05 -1.85 -6.39
C PHE A 109 -15.29 -3.28 -5.90
N PRO A 110 -14.26 -4.15 -5.78
CA PRO A 110 -14.46 -5.47 -5.18
C PRO A 110 -15.03 -5.38 -3.76
N ILE A 111 -14.53 -4.45 -2.96
CA ILE A 111 -15.04 -4.22 -1.60
C ILE A 111 -16.48 -3.70 -1.63
N LEU A 112 -16.79 -2.71 -2.48
CA LEU A 112 -18.14 -2.17 -2.64
C LEU A 112 -19.17 -3.22 -3.06
N ASN A 113 -18.75 -4.17 -3.91
CA ASN A 113 -19.59 -5.26 -4.40
C ASN A 113 -19.68 -6.44 -3.40
N GLY A 114 -18.95 -6.38 -2.28
CA GLY A 114 -18.98 -7.44 -1.26
C GLY A 114 -18.20 -8.69 -1.67
N GLU A 115 -17.24 -8.55 -2.59
CA GLU A 115 -16.39 -9.66 -3.02
C GLU A 115 -15.56 -10.19 -1.86
N LYS A 116 -15.35 -11.51 -1.87
CA LYS A 116 -14.46 -12.20 -0.93
C LYS A 116 -13.07 -12.41 -1.50
N GLN A 117 -12.94 -12.35 -2.82
CA GLN A 117 -11.70 -12.59 -3.54
C GLN A 117 -11.56 -11.61 -4.69
N THR A 118 -10.32 -11.33 -5.04
CA THR A 118 -9.88 -10.62 -6.24
C THR A 118 -8.52 -11.20 -6.62
N GLY A 119 -7.65 -10.45 -7.27
CA GLY A 119 -6.34 -10.93 -7.65
C GLY A 119 -5.56 -9.95 -8.52
N VAL A 120 -4.46 -10.44 -9.05
CA VAL A 120 -3.64 -9.72 -10.04
C VAL A 120 -3.51 -10.57 -11.29
N THR A 121 -3.48 -9.93 -12.45
CA THR A 121 -3.40 -10.60 -13.75
C THR A 121 -2.25 -10.04 -14.58
N LEU A 122 -1.30 -10.89 -14.96
CA LEU A 122 -0.31 -10.60 -15.98
C LEU A 122 -0.90 -10.98 -17.33
N HIS A 123 -0.97 -10.04 -18.27
CA HIS A 123 -1.58 -10.24 -19.58
C HIS A 123 -0.88 -9.45 -20.68
N TYR A 124 -1.19 -9.78 -21.93
CA TYR A 124 -0.75 -8.99 -23.09
C TYR A 124 -1.51 -7.66 -23.18
N ILE A 125 -0.84 -6.64 -23.70
CA ILE A 125 -1.49 -5.38 -24.08
C ILE A 125 -2.05 -5.51 -25.49
N ASP A 126 -3.35 -5.28 -25.65
CA ASP A 126 -4.03 -5.16 -26.93
C ASP A 126 -4.65 -3.76 -27.11
N SER A 127 -5.52 -3.57 -28.10
CA SER A 127 -6.11 -2.26 -28.40
C SER A 127 -7.19 -1.82 -27.40
N GLY A 128 -7.64 -2.69 -26.50
CA GLY A 128 -8.65 -2.37 -25.50
C GLY A 128 -8.03 -2.07 -24.13
N ILE A 129 -8.90 -1.89 -23.13
CA ILE A 129 -8.50 -1.63 -21.75
C ILE A 129 -8.58 -2.96 -21.00
N ASP A 130 -7.42 -3.49 -20.62
CA ASP A 130 -7.27 -4.75 -19.89
C ASP A 130 -7.93 -5.96 -20.56
N THR A 131 -7.94 -6.02 -21.91
CA THR A 131 -8.64 -7.04 -22.70
C THR A 131 -7.74 -8.13 -23.30
N GLY A 132 -6.43 -7.94 -23.31
CA GLY A 132 -5.51 -8.87 -23.94
C GLY A 132 -5.41 -10.23 -23.22
N ASP A 133 -4.84 -11.20 -23.92
CA ASP A 133 -4.75 -12.59 -23.47
C ASP A 133 -3.98 -12.72 -22.15
N ILE A 134 -4.51 -13.55 -21.25
CA ILE A 134 -3.98 -13.76 -19.89
C ILE A 134 -2.78 -14.69 -19.96
N ILE A 135 -1.69 -14.32 -19.30
CA ILE A 135 -0.46 -15.11 -19.14
C ILE A 135 -0.49 -15.85 -17.81
N ALA A 136 -0.75 -15.11 -16.72
CA ALA A 136 -0.77 -15.65 -15.37
C ALA A 136 -1.68 -14.83 -14.46
N GLN A 137 -2.18 -15.45 -13.39
CA GLN A 137 -3.00 -14.79 -12.38
C GLN A 137 -2.61 -15.27 -10.98
N SER A 138 -2.82 -14.42 -9.98
CA SER A 138 -2.73 -14.79 -8.56
C SER A 138 -3.97 -14.30 -7.84
N VAL A 139 -4.61 -15.19 -7.07
CA VAL A 139 -5.81 -14.88 -6.28
C VAL A 139 -5.41 -14.17 -4.98
N ILE A 140 -6.23 -13.21 -4.57
CA ILE A 140 -6.10 -12.45 -3.33
C ILE A 140 -7.40 -12.57 -2.55
N GLU A 141 -7.30 -13.04 -1.30
CA GLU A 141 -8.41 -13.00 -0.35
C GLU A 141 -8.64 -11.57 0.17
N ILE A 142 -9.90 -11.15 0.17
CA ILE A 142 -10.36 -9.89 0.76
C ILE A 142 -10.93 -10.20 2.14
N ASN A 143 -10.17 -9.86 3.18
CA ASN A 143 -10.62 -10.09 4.55
C ASN A 143 -11.81 -9.17 4.89
N PRO A 144 -12.67 -9.55 5.83
CA PRO A 144 -13.80 -8.72 6.28
C PRO A 144 -13.40 -7.36 6.85
N THR A 145 -12.14 -7.19 7.25
CA THR A 145 -11.59 -5.94 7.78
C THR A 145 -10.77 -5.15 6.77
N ASP A 146 -10.42 -5.73 5.62
CA ASP A 146 -9.60 -5.06 4.62
C ASP A 146 -10.28 -3.78 4.13
N THR A 147 -9.49 -2.73 4.06
CA THR A 147 -9.81 -1.45 3.44
C THR A 147 -9.29 -1.41 2.01
N ALA A 148 -9.63 -0.35 1.26
CA ALA A 148 -9.04 -0.14 -0.06
C ALA A 148 -7.51 0.00 -0.02
N LYS A 149 -6.95 0.60 1.05
CA LYS A 149 -5.50 0.67 1.24
C LYS A 149 -4.89 -0.72 1.43
N ASP A 150 -5.47 -1.54 2.30
CA ASP A 150 -4.96 -2.91 2.54
C ASP A 150 -4.98 -3.74 1.27
N LEU A 151 -6.08 -3.67 0.52
CA LEU A 151 -6.22 -4.38 -0.74
C LEU A 151 -5.23 -3.88 -1.80
N TYR A 152 -5.00 -2.56 -1.87
CA TYR A 152 -3.97 -1.98 -2.73
C TYR A 152 -2.56 -2.50 -2.39
N LEU A 153 -2.21 -2.58 -1.11
CA LEU A 153 -0.91 -3.11 -0.68
C LEU A 153 -0.76 -4.59 -1.03
N LYS A 154 -1.81 -5.40 -0.87
CA LYS A 154 -1.84 -6.80 -1.35
C LYS A 154 -1.65 -6.90 -2.87
N TYR A 155 -2.25 -6.01 -3.65
CA TYR A 155 -2.02 -5.97 -5.10
C TYR A 155 -0.57 -5.66 -5.46
N ILE A 156 0.05 -4.69 -4.78
CA ILE A 156 1.46 -4.34 -5.01
C ILE A 156 2.36 -5.54 -4.72
N GLU A 157 2.17 -6.21 -3.59
CA GLU A 157 2.95 -7.40 -3.20
C GLU A 157 2.76 -8.54 -4.22
N GLN A 158 1.51 -8.96 -4.45
CA GLN A 158 1.22 -10.12 -5.29
C GLN A 158 1.50 -9.85 -6.77
N GLY A 159 1.26 -8.62 -7.25
CA GLY A 159 1.60 -8.21 -8.61
C GLY A 159 3.11 -8.24 -8.84
N THR A 160 3.89 -7.75 -7.89
CA THR A 160 5.35 -7.80 -7.95
C THR A 160 5.86 -9.24 -7.99
N LEU A 161 5.33 -10.10 -7.10
CA LEU A 161 5.69 -11.51 -7.05
C LEU A 161 5.34 -12.23 -8.36
N LEU A 162 4.12 -12.00 -8.88
CA LEU A 162 3.66 -12.63 -10.11
C LEU A 162 4.56 -12.26 -11.30
N VAL A 163 4.93 -10.98 -11.43
CA VAL A 163 5.85 -10.53 -12.47
C VAL A 163 7.24 -11.15 -12.30
N LYS A 164 7.83 -11.13 -11.09
CA LYS A 164 9.15 -11.73 -10.81
C LYS A 164 9.18 -13.21 -11.23
N ASN A 165 8.14 -13.97 -10.89
CA ASN A 165 8.04 -15.40 -11.20
C ASN A 165 7.89 -15.70 -12.70
N HIS A 166 7.44 -14.73 -13.50
CA HIS A 166 7.22 -14.93 -14.94
C HIS A 166 8.24 -14.21 -15.83
N LEU A 167 9.11 -13.38 -15.24
CA LEU A 167 10.01 -12.49 -15.97
C LEU A 167 10.94 -13.24 -16.93
N GLN A 168 11.49 -14.38 -16.50
CA GLN A 168 12.32 -15.23 -17.35
C GLN A 168 11.58 -15.67 -18.61
N TYR A 169 10.34 -16.16 -18.48
CA TYR A 169 9.53 -16.58 -19.64
C TYR A 169 9.17 -15.41 -20.56
N LEU A 170 8.91 -14.22 -19.98
CA LEU A 170 8.69 -13.02 -20.78
C LEU A 170 9.94 -12.68 -21.59
N ILE A 171 11.13 -12.76 -20.99
CA ILE A 171 12.45 -12.48 -21.58
C ILE A 171 12.81 -13.50 -22.69
N GLU A 172 12.53 -14.78 -22.46
CA GLU A 172 12.78 -15.86 -23.43
C GLU A 172 11.71 -15.96 -24.52
N ASN A 173 10.63 -15.17 -24.40
CA ASN A 173 9.46 -15.22 -25.28
C ASN A 173 8.83 -16.62 -25.35
N SER A 174 8.78 -17.31 -24.19
CA SER A 174 8.29 -18.68 -24.03
C SER A 174 6.96 -18.77 -23.25
N VAL A 175 6.32 -17.62 -22.99
CA VAL A 175 5.04 -17.56 -22.27
C VAL A 175 3.91 -18.24 -23.05
N LYS A 176 3.02 -18.88 -22.31
CA LYS A 176 1.71 -19.32 -22.80
C LYS A 176 0.68 -18.31 -22.36
N ALA A 177 -0.29 -18.03 -23.23
CA ALA A 177 -1.42 -17.19 -22.89
C ALA A 177 -2.72 -17.79 -23.41
N TYR A 178 -3.82 -17.38 -22.81
CA TYR A 178 -5.15 -17.78 -23.21
C TYR A 178 -6.07 -16.56 -23.27
N ARG A 179 -7.03 -16.62 -24.19
CA ARG A 179 -7.98 -15.53 -24.42
C ARG A 179 -8.91 -15.35 -23.23
N GLN A 180 -9.15 -14.11 -22.83
CA GLN A 180 -10.13 -13.79 -21.79
C GLN A 180 -11.53 -14.29 -22.17
N PRO A 181 -12.27 -14.92 -21.24
CA PRO A 181 -13.67 -15.25 -21.47
C PRO A 181 -14.52 -13.98 -21.53
N LYS A 182 -15.68 -14.07 -22.18
CA LYS A 182 -16.66 -12.96 -22.26
C LYS A 182 -17.58 -12.90 -21.04
N GLU A 183 -17.81 -14.05 -20.42
CA GLU A 183 -18.61 -14.20 -19.20
C GLU A 183 -17.90 -13.49 -18.04
N GLU A 184 -18.68 -12.88 -17.15
CA GLU A 184 -18.18 -12.18 -15.95
C GLU A 184 -17.24 -10.98 -16.22
N SER A 185 -17.09 -10.58 -17.49
CA SER A 185 -16.33 -9.38 -17.85
C SER A 185 -17.04 -8.12 -17.38
N THR A 186 -16.41 -7.38 -16.46
CA THR A 186 -16.90 -6.11 -15.94
C THR A 186 -15.85 -5.01 -16.12
N TYR A 187 -16.30 -3.75 -16.20
CA TYR A 187 -15.44 -2.59 -16.41
C TYR A 187 -15.95 -1.40 -15.62
N TYR A 188 -15.03 -0.67 -14.99
CA TYR A 188 -15.31 0.59 -14.33
C TYR A 188 -14.41 1.70 -14.86
N SER A 189 -15.00 2.81 -15.28
CA SER A 189 -14.28 3.99 -15.73
C SER A 189 -13.88 4.89 -14.56
N LYS A 190 -13.01 5.87 -14.81
CA LYS A 190 -12.65 6.92 -13.84
C LYS A 190 -13.86 7.71 -13.33
N SER A 191 -14.94 7.83 -14.12
CA SER A 191 -16.15 8.55 -13.69
C SER A 191 -17.07 7.71 -12.79
N SER A 192 -16.73 6.45 -12.52
CA SER A 192 -17.57 5.55 -11.72
C SER A 192 -17.49 5.86 -10.22
N ILE A 193 -16.45 6.57 -9.77
CA ILE A 193 -16.34 7.13 -8.41
C ILE A 193 -15.79 8.55 -8.54
N ASP A 194 -16.52 9.54 -8.03
CA ASP A 194 -16.02 10.90 -7.87
C ASP A 194 -15.41 11.10 -6.49
N TYR A 195 -14.10 10.85 -6.38
CA TYR A 195 -13.35 11.06 -5.13
C TYR A 195 -13.29 12.52 -4.69
N SER A 196 -13.55 13.49 -5.58
CA SER A 196 -13.56 14.91 -5.20
C SER A 196 -14.81 15.32 -4.42
N ASN A 197 -15.92 14.59 -4.61
CA ASN A 197 -17.19 14.80 -3.94
C ASN A 197 -17.69 13.52 -3.25
N LEU A 198 -16.76 12.76 -2.68
CA LEU A 198 -17.05 11.46 -2.08
C LEU A 198 -18.05 11.59 -0.92
N CYS A 199 -19.19 10.92 -1.04
CA CYS A 199 -20.26 10.93 -0.03
C CYS A 199 -20.70 9.49 0.26
N LEU A 200 -20.88 9.17 1.54
CA LEU A 200 -21.51 7.91 1.94
C LEU A 200 -22.99 7.91 1.54
N ASN A 201 -23.44 6.84 0.89
CA ASN A 201 -24.86 6.63 0.60
C ASN A 201 -25.53 5.90 1.75
N PHE A 202 -26.25 6.67 2.58
CA PHE A 202 -27.00 6.15 3.73
C PHE A 202 -28.34 5.50 3.34
N HIS A 203 -28.81 5.68 2.10
CA HIS A 203 -29.94 4.93 1.56
C HIS A 203 -29.47 3.55 1.08
N SER A 204 -28.86 2.81 2.00
CA SER A 204 -28.32 1.47 1.80
C SER A 204 -28.52 0.64 3.08
N THR A 205 -28.35 -0.68 2.98
CA THR A 205 -28.29 -1.55 4.17
C THR A 205 -27.06 -1.23 5.01
N ALA A 206 -27.08 -1.56 6.31
CA ALA A 206 -25.92 -1.42 7.19
C ALA A 206 -24.69 -2.17 6.64
N TYR A 207 -24.92 -3.34 6.03
CA TYR A 207 -23.86 -4.08 5.34
C TYR A 207 -23.25 -3.29 4.19
N GLN A 208 -24.06 -2.77 3.26
CA GLN A 208 -23.58 -1.96 2.14
C GLN A 208 -22.88 -0.67 2.61
N LEU A 209 -23.37 -0.03 3.68
CA LEU A 209 -22.69 1.13 4.26
C LEU A 209 -21.34 0.74 4.86
N SER A 210 -21.24 -0.42 5.53
CA SER A 210 -19.96 -0.93 6.02
C SER A 210 -18.96 -1.19 4.87
N LEU A 211 -19.43 -1.67 3.71
CA LEU A 211 -18.60 -1.86 2.52
C LEU A 211 -18.09 -0.52 1.97
N GLN A 212 -18.95 0.50 1.91
CA GLN A 212 -18.55 1.86 1.50
C GLN A 212 -17.48 2.43 2.42
N VAL A 213 -17.63 2.28 3.74
CA VAL A 213 -16.62 2.76 4.70
C VAL A 213 -15.27 2.09 4.43
N ARG A 214 -15.23 0.77 4.22
CA ARG A 214 -13.98 0.05 3.91
C ARG A 214 -13.39 0.43 2.54
N ALA A 215 -14.23 0.50 1.51
CA ALA A 215 -13.82 0.80 0.14
C ALA A 215 -13.29 2.23 -0.05
N PHE A 216 -13.67 3.15 0.85
CA PHE A 216 -13.25 4.55 0.81
C PHE A 216 -12.20 4.89 1.85
N HIS A 217 -11.84 3.93 2.71
CA HIS A 217 -10.76 4.06 3.68
C HIS A 217 -9.41 3.87 2.96
N PHE A 218 -8.76 4.99 2.64
CA PHE A 218 -7.39 5.02 2.16
C PHE A 218 -6.73 6.33 2.59
N ARG A 219 -6.18 6.37 3.80
CA ARG A 219 -5.74 7.59 4.49
C ARG A 219 -4.84 8.51 3.66
N ASP A 220 -3.91 7.96 2.87
CA ASP A 220 -3.01 8.72 1.98
C ASP A 220 -3.75 9.55 0.92
N TYR A 221 -4.99 9.20 0.61
CA TYR A 221 -5.89 9.96 -0.24
C TYR A 221 -7.01 10.62 0.57
N GLN A 222 -7.84 9.81 1.23
CA GLN A 222 -8.95 10.27 2.07
C GLN A 222 -9.47 9.18 3.02
N LEU A 223 -10.25 9.62 3.99
CA LEU A 223 -11.18 8.77 4.73
C LEU A 223 -12.63 9.14 4.38
N PRO A 224 -13.59 8.20 4.41
CA PRO A 224 -15.00 8.53 4.30
C PRO A 224 -15.40 9.44 5.46
N LYS A 225 -16.36 10.34 5.24
CA LYS A 225 -16.77 11.33 6.24
C LYS A 225 -18.26 11.28 6.50
N MET A 226 -18.63 11.53 7.75
CA MET A 226 -20.00 11.86 8.14
C MET A 226 -19.99 13.20 8.86
N LEU A 227 -20.84 14.14 8.42
CA LEU A 227 -20.88 15.51 8.96
C LEU A 227 -19.50 16.19 8.96
N GLY A 228 -18.66 15.89 7.97
CA GLY A 228 -17.28 16.39 7.87
C GLY A 228 -16.26 15.65 8.74
N ILE A 229 -16.70 14.77 9.64
CA ILE A 229 -15.84 14.00 10.55
C ILE A 229 -15.35 12.73 9.82
N PRO A 230 -14.03 12.49 9.74
CA PRO A 230 -13.48 11.26 9.17
C PRO A 230 -13.88 10.01 9.96
N ILE A 231 -14.23 8.94 9.24
CA ILE A 231 -14.68 7.67 9.77
C ILE A 231 -13.68 6.58 9.38
N ILE A 232 -13.28 5.75 10.35
CA ILE A 232 -12.32 4.67 10.12
C ILE A 232 -12.96 3.28 10.06
N LYS A 233 -14.10 3.09 10.73
CA LYS A 233 -14.75 1.78 10.87
C LYS A 233 -16.25 1.93 11.02
N ALA A 234 -16.98 0.94 10.51
CA ALA A 234 -18.41 0.77 10.73
C ALA A 234 -18.68 -0.54 11.48
N VAL A 235 -19.62 -0.53 12.42
CA VAL A 235 -20.07 -1.69 13.18
C VAL A 235 -21.59 -1.77 13.12
N ILE A 236 -22.11 -2.86 12.57
CA ILE A 236 -23.55 -3.10 12.43
C ILE A 236 -24.12 -3.50 13.78
N LEU A 237 -25.26 -2.91 14.17
CA LEU A 237 -25.95 -3.19 15.42
C LEU A 237 -27.12 -4.15 15.20
N ASP A 238 -27.63 -4.73 16.29
CA ASP A 238 -28.85 -5.56 16.24
C ASP A 238 -30.15 -4.73 16.29
N THR A 239 -30.04 -3.42 16.58
CA THR A 239 -31.17 -2.50 16.65
C THR A 239 -31.63 -2.05 15.27
N LYS A 240 -32.91 -1.71 15.16
CA LYS A 240 -33.53 -1.19 13.93
C LYS A 240 -34.40 0.01 14.28
N SER A 241 -33.91 1.20 13.97
CA SER A 241 -34.67 2.43 14.14
C SER A 241 -35.76 2.57 13.07
N GLU A 242 -36.88 3.19 13.43
CA GLU A 242 -37.91 3.63 12.46
C GLU A 242 -37.56 4.98 11.79
N ALA A 243 -36.45 5.59 12.19
CA ALA A 243 -35.98 6.84 11.61
C ALA A 243 -35.58 6.67 10.13
N LYS A 244 -35.61 7.76 9.37
CA LYS A 244 -35.19 7.74 7.97
C LYS A 244 -33.70 7.37 7.86
N PRO A 245 -33.29 6.58 6.83
CA PRO A 245 -31.88 6.28 6.63
C PRO A 245 -31.01 7.54 6.55
N GLY A 246 -29.88 7.54 7.24
CA GLY A 246 -28.98 8.69 7.41
C GLY A 246 -29.28 9.57 8.63
N THR A 247 -30.35 9.29 9.40
CA THR A 247 -30.63 10.01 10.65
C THR A 247 -29.60 9.65 11.72
N VAL A 248 -28.98 10.65 12.34
CA VAL A 248 -28.15 10.45 13.54
C VAL A 248 -29.05 10.12 14.71
N LEU A 249 -28.82 8.95 15.31
CA LEU A 249 -29.57 8.45 16.47
C LEU A 249 -28.84 8.78 17.78
N PHE A 250 -27.50 8.75 17.74
CA PHE A 250 -26.66 9.00 18.89
C PHE A 250 -25.27 9.48 18.42
N GLU A 251 -24.61 10.30 19.23
CA GLU A 251 -23.24 10.72 19.01
C GLU A 251 -22.51 10.88 20.35
N ASN A 252 -21.28 10.39 20.41
CA ASN A 252 -20.37 10.66 21.51
C ASN A 252 -18.97 11.01 20.97
N ARG A 253 -17.95 10.98 21.84
CA ARG A 253 -16.55 11.25 21.45
C ARG A 253 -16.04 10.33 20.34
N ASP A 254 -16.40 9.05 20.36
CA ASP A 254 -15.72 8.02 19.57
C ASP A 254 -16.52 7.61 18.33
N LYS A 255 -17.85 7.78 18.36
CA LYS A 255 -18.73 7.26 17.30
C LYS A 255 -19.98 8.11 17.06
N ILE A 256 -20.58 7.85 15.91
CA ILE A 256 -21.90 8.34 15.49
C ILE A 256 -22.74 7.12 15.15
N THR A 257 -23.89 6.95 15.79
CA THR A 257 -24.86 5.90 15.47
C THR A 257 -25.89 6.45 14.48
N VAL A 258 -26.13 5.71 13.40
CA VAL A 258 -26.95 6.15 12.27
C VAL A 258 -27.99 5.10 11.91
N ALA A 259 -29.22 5.54 11.62
CA ALA A 259 -30.25 4.67 11.03
C ALA A 259 -29.91 4.34 9.57
N THR A 260 -30.12 3.10 9.15
CA THR A 260 -29.99 2.68 7.74
C THR A 260 -31.32 2.08 7.24
N ILE A 261 -31.32 1.40 6.09
CA ILE A 261 -32.53 0.72 5.58
C ILE A 261 -32.97 -0.45 6.48
N ASP A 262 -32.02 -1.14 7.12
CA ASP A 262 -32.30 -2.36 7.88
C ASP A 262 -31.86 -2.27 9.35
N TYR A 263 -30.56 -2.29 9.62
CA TYR A 263 -29.99 -2.24 10.96
C TYR A 263 -29.35 -0.88 11.23
N ASP A 264 -29.34 -0.44 12.49
CA ASP A 264 -28.56 0.73 12.87
C ASP A 264 -27.06 0.41 12.78
N ILE A 265 -26.23 1.43 12.63
CA ILE A 265 -24.79 1.26 12.44
C ILE A 265 -24.01 2.31 13.21
N ASP A 266 -22.98 1.87 13.90
CA ASP A 266 -21.99 2.74 14.54
C ASP A 266 -20.87 3.06 13.56
N LEU A 267 -20.63 4.35 13.34
CA LEU A 267 -19.51 4.88 12.57
C LEU A 267 -18.48 5.46 13.54
N TYR A 268 -17.32 4.81 13.62
CA TYR A 268 -16.24 5.21 14.52
C TYR A 268 -15.36 6.28 13.89
N LYS A 269 -15.15 7.35 14.65
CA LYS A 269 -14.42 8.55 14.25
C LYS A 269 -12.91 8.27 14.22
N ASP A 270 -12.22 8.90 13.29
CA ASP A 270 -10.76 8.89 13.25
C ASP A 270 -10.17 9.63 14.45
N CYS A 271 -9.18 9.02 15.10
CA CYS A 271 -8.44 9.62 16.21
C CYS A 271 -6.92 9.42 16.11
N MET A 272 -6.39 9.25 14.88
CA MET A 272 -4.96 9.04 14.65
C MET A 272 -4.07 10.08 15.37
N GLY A 273 -4.48 11.35 15.42
CA GLY A 273 -3.74 12.39 16.16
C GLY A 273 -3.57 12.06 17.65
N LEU A 274 -4.66 11.64 18.32
CA LEU A 274 -4.60 11.24 19.72
C LEU A 274 -3.71 10.01 19.93
N VAL A 275 -3.77 9.03 19.02
CA VAL A 275 -2.90 7.83 19.06
C VAL A 275 -1.44 8.26 19.04
N LEU A 276 -1.05 9.14 18.11
CA LEU A 276 0.32 9.63 18.00
C LEU A 276 0.73 10.44 19.23
N ASP A 277 -0.15 11.30 19.76
CA ASP A 277 0.12 12.08 20.98
C ASP A 277 0.35 11.17 22.20
N CYS A 278 -0.39 10.05 22.31
CA CYS A 278 -0.19 9.07 23.38
C CYS A 278 1.15 8.33 23.22
N CYS A 279 1.55 8.04 21.97
CA CYS A 279 2.84 7.42 21.66
C CYS A 279 4.01 8.36 21.96
N GLU A 280 3.86 9.65 21.69
CA GLU A 280 4.89 10.66 21.98
C GLU A 280 5.08 10.85 23.50
N GLN A 281 3.99 10.87 24.26
CA GLN A 281 4.01 11.24 25.69
C GLN A 281 3.90 10.03 26.66
N ASN A 282 4.05 8.81 26.15
CA ASN A 282 3.91 7.54 26.90
C ASN A 282 2.59 7.43 27.70
N ARG A 283 1.47 7.92 27.16
CA ARG A 283 0.14 7.89 27.84
C ARG A 283 -0.60 6.59 27.58
N LEU A 284 -0.14 5.50 28.20
CA LEU A 284 -0.69 4.15 27.97
C LEU A 284 -2.17 4.02 28.35
N ASP A 285 -2.59 4.59 29.47
CA ASP A 285 -3.98 4.44 29.94
C ASP A 285 -4.98 5.09 28.96
N GLU A 286 -4.65 6.28 28.44
CA GLU A 286 -5.47 6.91 27.39
C GLU A 286 -5.49 6.09 26.10
N LEU A 287 -4.35 5.51 25.71
CA LEU A 287 -4.25 4.69 24.50
C LEU A 287 -5.12 3.43 24.58
N LYS A 288 -5.22 2.81 25.77
CA LYS A 288 -6.04 1.61 26.02
C LYS A 288 -7.54 1.87 25.87
N GLU A 289 -7.98 3.10 26.09
CA GLU A 289 -9.39 3.49 25.94
C GLU A 289 -9.79 3.71 24.46
N ILE A 290 -8.82 3.75 23.53
CA ILE A 290 -9.10 4.00 22.11
C ILE A 290 -9.70 2.73 21.47
N PRO A 291 -10.95 2.80 20.96
CA PRO A 291 -11.56 1.65 20.31
C PRO A 291 -10.88 1.32 18.98
N PHE A 292 -10.75 0.04 18.68
CA PHE A 292 -10.15 -0.48 17.44
C PHE A 292 -8.72 0.02 17.21
N ILE A 293 -7.89 0.02 18.25
CA ILE A 293 -6.48 0.42 18.15
C ILE A 293 -5.74 -0.29 17.01
N THR A 294 -6.13 -1.52 16.66
CA THR A 294 -5.58 -2.31 15.55
C THR A 294 -5.68 -1.64 14.18
N TYR A 295 -6.59 -0.67 13.98
CA TYR A 295 -6.66 0.13 12.73
C TYR A 295 -5.56 1.19 12.64
N TYR A 296 -4.86 1.47 13.74
CA TYR A 296 -3.86 2.52 13.82
C TYR A 296 -2.43 1.96 13.95
N VAL A 297 -2.24 0.80 14.57
CA VAL A 297 -0.90 0.27 14.94
C VAL A 297 0.08 0.14 13.76
N CYS A 298 -0.41 -0.10 12.55
CA CYS A 298 0.38 -0.17 11.32
C CYS A 298 0.08 0.97 10.33
N GLU A 299 -0.85 1.86 10.69
CA GLU A 299 -1.18 3.02 9.88
C GLU A 299 -0.06 4.05 9.96
N LYS A 300 0.19 4.75 8.86
CA LYS A 300 1.25 5.75 8.77
C LYS A 300 0.67 7.14 8.80
N GLU A 301 1.33 8.04 9.52
CA GLU A 301 1.03 9.47 9.38
C GLU A 301 1.50 10.01 8.02
N LEU A 302 0.91 11.11 7.58
CA LEU A 302 0.95 11.54 6.18
C LEU A 302 2.22 12.29 5.78
N VAL A 303 2.99 12.82 6.74
CA VAL A 303 4.11 13.71 6.48
C VAL A 303 5.40 12.93 6.22
N HIS A 304 5.75 12.01 7.11
CA HIS A 304 6.99 11.23 7.08
C HIS A 304 6.76 9.72 6.91
N GLY A 305 5.51 9.27 7.04
CA GLY A 305 5.17 7.86 7.00
C GLY A 305 5.47 7.13 8.32
N TRP A 306 5.47 7.83 9.45
CA TRP A 306 5.73 7.21 10.75
C TRP A 306 4.53 6.38 11.21
N THR A 307 4.80 5.17 11.71
CA THR A 307 3.80 4.39 12.44
C THR A 307 3.75 4.84 13.90
N PRO A 308 2.67 4.54 14.65
CA PRO A 308 2.64 4.75 16.10
C PRO A 308 3.84 4.12 16.82
N LEU A 309 4.29 2.95 16.36
CA LEU A 309 5.44 2.25 16.94
C LEU A 309 6.76 3.04 16.74
N MET A 310 6.95 3.66 15.58
CA MET A 310 8.10 4.54 15.33
C MET A 310 8.09 5.76 16.23
N VAL A 311 6.91 6.37 16.44
CA VAL A 311 6.76 7.52 17.35
C VAL A 311 7.09 7.11 18.79
N ALA A 312 6.56 5.98 19.25
CA ALA A 312 6.84 5.46 20.58
C ALA A 312 8.33 5.14 20.78
N ALA A 313 8.96 4.48 19.79
CA ALA A 313 10.38 4.15 19.84
C ALA A 313 11.27 5.40 19.88
N TYR A 314 11.01 6.37 19.00
CA TYR A 314 11.77 7.60 18.97
C TYR A 314 11.67 8.38 20.28
N ASN A 315 10.52 8.34 20.97
CA ASN A 315 10.30 9.05 22.24
C ASN A 315 10.63 8.23 23.49
N ASN A 316 11.17 7.00 23.36
CA ASN A 316 11.44 6.09 24.47
C ASN A 316 10.19 5.76 25.32
N SER A 317 9.02 5.68 24.67
CA SER A 317 7.73 5.38 25.30
C SER A 317 7.57 3.86 25.45
N ILE A 318 8.27 3.29 26.42
CA ILE A 318 8.44 1.84 26.64
C ILE A 318 7.09 1.12 26.80
N ASP A 319 6.20 1.60 27.67
CA ASP A 319 4.94 0.92 27.97
C ASP A 319 4.00 0.94 26.76
N VAL A 320 3.93 2.09 26.07
CA VAL A 320 3.17 2.21 24.83
C VAL A 320 3.76 1.35 23.72
N PHE A 321 5.08 1.28 23.58
CA PHE A 321 5.73 0.43 22.58
C PHE A 321 5.33 -1.05 22.76
N CYS A 322 5.40 -1.58 23.99
CA CYS A 322 4.97 -2.94 24.30
C CYS A 322 3.50 -3.16 23.95
N TYR A 323 2.62 -2.25 24.36
CA TYR A 323 1.20 -2.34 24.08
C TYR A 323 0.89 -2.35 22.56
N LEU A 324 1.60 -1.52 21.78
CA LEU A 324 1.45 -1.50 20.31
C LEU A 324 1.88 -2.85 19.70
N MET A 325 2.99 -3.43 20.14
CA MET A 325 3.45 -4.75 19.68
C MET A 325 2.45 -5.85 20.03
N GLU A 326 1.91 -5.85 21.24
CA GLU A 326 0.86 -6.79 21.68
C GLU A 326 -0.43 -6.68 20.84
N ASN A 327 -0.71 -5.49 20.27
CA ASN A 327 -1.85 -5.23 19.41
C ASN A 327 -1.55 -5.36 17.91
N GLY A 328 -0.43 -6.00 17.55
CA GLY A 328 -0.12 -6.35 16.18
C GLY A 328 0.65 -5.30 15.38
N ALA A 329 1.31 -4.33 16.04
CA ALA A 329 2.28 -3.48 15.36
C ALA A 329 3.40 -4.32 14.72
N GLN A 330 3.83 -3.93 13.53
CA GLN A 330 4.88 -4.63 12.80
C GLN A 330 6.24 -3.95 13.01
N ILE A 331 7.19 -4.70 13.56
CA ILE A 331 8.51 -4.19 13.98
C ILE A 331 9.37 -3.69 12.81
N ASN A 332 9.24 -4.28 11.62
CA ASN A 332 10.14 -4.03 10.49
C ASN A 332 9.53 -3.15 9.39
N VAL A 333 8.41 -2.47 9.67
CA VAL A 333 7.84 -1.51 8.71
C VAL A 333 8.82 -0.36 8.49
N GLN A 334 8.94 0.06 7.24
CA GLN A 334 9.73 1.21 6.83
C GLN A 334 8.84 2.44 6.62
N ASN A 335 9.29 3.63 7.00
CA ASN A 335 8.61 4.89 6.69
C ASN A 335 8.79 5.28 5.20
N ASN A 336 8.44 6.51 4.81
CA ASN A 336 8.53 6.96 3.42
C ASN A 336 9.98 7.13 2.91
N ASN A 337 10.99 7.03 3.78
CA ASN A 337 12.41 7.08 3.45
C ASN A 337 13.12 5.72 3.61
N GLY A 338 12.39 4.65 3.93
CA GLY A 338 13.00 3.36 4.22
C GLY A 338 13.48 3.19 5.68
N THR A 339 13.33 4.20 6.54
CA THR A 339 13.80 4.14 7.93
C THR A 339 12.92 3.19 8.75
N THR A 340 13.55 2.31 9.52
CA THR A 340 12.86 1.35 10.40
C THR A 340 12.71 1.87 11.82
N VAL A 341 11.87 1.22 12.63
CA VAL A 341 11.78 1.48 14.07
C VAL A 341 13.13 1.35 14.77
N PHE A 342 13.97 0.40 14.34
CA PHE A 342 15.26 0.13 14.98
C PHE A 342 16.23 1.30 14.79
N MET A 343 16.20 1.94 13.62
CA MET A 343 16.97 3.16 13.35
C MET A 343 16.51 4.33 14.24
N TYR A 344 15.21 4.44 14.55
CA TYR A 344 14.70 5.45 15.49
C TYR A 344 15.03 5.13 16.95
N ALA A 345 14.94 3.85 17.34
CA ALA A 345 15.32 3.38 18.66
C ALA A 345 16.79 3.70 18.97
N LYS A 346 17.67 3.63 17.96
CA LYS A 346 19.06 4.07 18.05
C LYS A 346 19.21 5.54 18.46
N ASP A 347 18.47 6.44 17.82
CA ASP A 347 18.52 7.87 18.18
C ASP A 347 18.00 8.12 19.60
N ALA A 348 16.92 7.43 20.00
CA ALA A 348 16.38 7.48 21.35
C ALA A 348 17.39 6.98 22.39
N ALA A 349 18.04 5.85 22.13
CA ALA A 349 19.01 5.25 23.03
C ALA A 349 20.25 6.12 23.25
N LEU A 350 20.78 6.71 22.17
CA LEU A 350 21.92 7.63 22.25
C LEU A 350 21.56 8.92 23.00
N ARG A 351 20.37 9.47 22.75
CA ARG A 351 19.89 10.70 23.41
C ARG A 351 19.65 10.51 24.90
N ASN A 352 19.01 9.40 25.28
CA ASN A 352 18.62 9.13 26.66
C ASN A 352 19.67 8.38 27.48
N LYS A 353 20.69 7.79 26.82
CA LYS A 353 21.65 6.86 27.43
C LYS A 353 20.96 5.66 28.10
N ASP A 354 19.90 5.18 27.46
CA ASP A 354 19.04 4.09 27.93
C ASP A 354 18.82 3.10 26.77
N TYR A 355 19.16 1.83 26.99
CA TYR A 355 19.07 0.79 25.97
C TYR A 355 17.75 0.01 26.04
N SER A 356 16.83 0.37 26.94
CA SER A 356 15.55 -0.33 27.10
C SER A 356 14.77 -0.47 25.79
N ILE A 357 14.72 0.58 24.96
CA ILE A 357 14.04 0.52 23.66
C ILE A 357 14.79 -0.36 22.63
N ILE A 358 16.12 -0.45 22.73
CA ILE A 358 16.95 -1.34 21.90
C ILE A 358 16.68 -2.78 22.30
N ASP A 359 16.63 -3.07 23.60
CA ASP A 359 16.31 -4.39 24.14
C ASP A 359 14.92 -4.84 23.70
N LEU A 360 13.93 -3.94 23.68
CA LEU A 360 12.61 -4.22 23.12
C LEU A 360 12.66 -4.50 21.62
N CYS A 361 13.39 -3.70 20.83
CA CYS A 361 13.55 -3.97 19.40
C CYS A 361 14.16 -5.36 19.16
N LEU A 362 15.20 -5.73 19.91
CA LEU A 362 15.84 -7.04 19.82
C LEU A 362 14.89 -8.16 20.27
N HIS A 363 14.16 -7.97 21.37
CA HIS A 363 13.17 -8.92 21.88
C HIS A 363 12.10 -9.25 20.83
N PHE A 364 11.60 -8.22 20.14
CA PHE A 364 10.63 -8.36 19.06
C PHE A 364 11.25 -8.66 17.68
N LYS A 365 12.54 -8.99 17.63
CA LYS A 365 13.27 -9.41 16.42
C LYS A 365 13.27 -8.35 15.31
N ALA A 366 13.47 -7.09 15.69
CA ALA A 366 13.76 -6.03 14.74
C ALA A 366 15.02 -6.40 13.94
N ASP A 367 14.94 -6.29 12.61
CA ASP A 367 16.05 -6.63 11.73
C ASP A 367 16.95 -5.39 11.53
N PRO A 368 18.20 -5.40 12.03
CA PRO A 368 19.11 -4.27 11.91
C PRO A 368 19.73 -4.16 10.51
N TYR A 369 19.55 -5.15 9.64
CA TYR A 369 20.13 -5.22 8.30
C TYR A 369 19.18 -4.70 7.21
N ILE A 370 17.95 -4.32 7.56
CA ILE A 370 17.04 -3.65 6.63
C ILE A 370 17.67 -2.32 6.22
N ARG A 371 17.87 -2.17 4.91
CA ARG A 371 18.41 -0.94 4.32
C ARG A 371 17.30 0.04 4.02
N ASP A 372 17.54 1.29 4.37
CA ASP A 372 16.69 2.40 3.96
C ASP A 372 16.83 2.71 2.45
N TYR A 373 16.12 3.72 1.95
CA TYR A 373 16.17 4.06 0.53
C TYR A 373 17.47 4.73 0.10
N SER A 374 18.34 5.10 1.06
CA SER A 374 19.73 5.51 0.81
C SER A 374 20.71 4.31 0.85
N SER A 375 20.19 3.09 0.86
CA SER A 375 20.94 1.83 0.93
C SER A 375 21.77 1.66 2.22
N LYS A 376 21.41 2.35 3.30
CA LYS A 376 22.08 2.25 4.60
C LYS A 376 21.28 1.41 5.57
N ASP A 377 21.96 0.50 6.26
CA ASP A 377 21.38 -0.26 7.37
C ASP A 377 21.62 0.43 8.73
N LEU A 378 21.19 -0.17 9.83
CA LEU A 378 21.35 0.42 11.17
C LEU A 378 22.82 0.67 11.52
N PHE A 379 23.73 -0.24 11.12
CA PHE A 379 25.13 -0.17 11.50
C PHE A 379 25.90 0.88 10.69
N ASP A 380 25.46 1.16 9.45
CA ASP A 380 25.97 2.28 8.67
C ASP A 380 25.78 3.63 9.39
N TYR A 381 24.75 3.74 10.25
CA TYR A 381 24.46 4.94 11.06
C TYR A 381 25.10 4.95 12.46
N LEU A 382 25.80 3.89 12.86
CA LEU A 382 26.38 3.70 14.18
C LEU A 382 27.92 3.83 14.19
N GLN A 383 28.47 4.79 13.43
CA GLN A 383 29.91 5.00 13.30
C GLN A 383 30.47 6.00 14.34
N ASP A 384 31.78 5.92 14.59
CA ASP A 384 32.62 6.75 15.47
C ASP A 384 32.20 6.88 16.95
N GLN A 385 31.13 7.61 17.25
CA GLN A 385 30.74 7.98 18.63
C GLN A 385 29.72 7.03 19.27
N SER A 386 29.35 5.97 18.56
CA SER A 386 28.30 5.02 18.96
C SER A 386 28.73 3.55 18.87
N VAL A 387 30.05 3.32 18.87
CA VAL A 387 30.67 1.98 18.80
C VAL A 387 30.15 1.07 19.92
N ASP A 388 30.03 1.59 21.14
CA ASP A 388 29.53 0.82 22.29
C ASP A 388 28.11 0.29 22.03
N LEU A 389 27.23 1.09 21.42
CA LEU A 389 25.87 0.68 21.07
C LEU A 389 25.88 -0.32 19.91
N ALA A 390 26.72 -0.10 18.90
CA ALA A 390 26.87 -1.04 17.79
C ALA A 390 27.31 -2.44 18.28
N ASP A 391 28.30 -2.49 19.16
CA ASP A 391 28.81 -3.73 19.74
C ASP A 391 27.80 -4.37 20.69
N TYR A 392 27.08 -3.55 21.47
CA TYR A 392 25.96 -4.02 22.28
C TYR A 392 24.90 -4.71 21.44
N ILE A 393 24.45 -4.08 20.35
CA ILE A 393 23.45 -4.65 19.44
C ILE A 393 23.98 -5.94 18.83
N LYS A 394 25.21 -5.94 18.27
CA LYS A 394 25.81 -7.14 17.66
C LYS A 394 25.91 -8.32 18.62
N LYS A 395 26.20 -8.08 19.90
CA LYS A 395 26.30 -9.14 20.91
C LYS A 395 24.93 -9.74 21.27
N ASN A 396 23.85 -9.00 21.09
CA ASN A 396 22.51 -9.37 21.53
C ASN A 396 21.52 -9.67 20.39
N ILE A 397 21.97 -9.66 19.13
CA ILE A 397 21.20 -10.22 18.01
C ILE A 397 21.22 -11.75 18.14
N SER A 398 20.03 -12.35 18.22
CA SER A 398 19.83 -13.80 18.31
C SER A 398 19.62 -14.44 16.94
#